data_AF-A0A9D1Y5Q5-F1
#
_entry.id   AF-A0A9D1Y5Q5-F1
#
_cell.length_a   1.000
_cell.length_b   1.000
_cell.length_c   1.000
_cell.angle_alpha   90.00
_cell.angle_beta   90.00
_cell.angle_gamma   90.00
#
_symmetry.space_group_name_H-M   'P 1'
#
loop_
_entity.id
_entity.type
_entity.pdbx_description
1 polymer ?
#
loop_
_entity_poly.entity_id
_entity_poly.type
_entity_poly.pdbx_seq_one_letter_code
_entity_poly.pdbx_strand_id
1 'polypeptide(L)' 'MKRIQAACLEQTVHFQVREPMPPDVVAAAVRQEYDHYRDLMDRRRIPYRILEEAAQPDGSLVIKIKKQYNNQPVGPYLEE' A
#
# COMPACT_ATOMS: atom_id res chain seq x y z
N MET A 1 29.94 7.68 -11.94
CA MET A 1 28.85 8.43 -11.27
C MET A 1 27.52 7.93 -11.82
N LYS A 2 26.52 7.63 -10.97
CA LYS A 2 25.19 7.16 -11.41
C LYS A 2 24.13 8.21 -11.10
N ARG A 3 23.18 8.40 -12.03
CA ARG A 3 22.00 9.27 -11.84
C ARG A 3 20.75 8.43 -12.12
N ILE A 4 19.81 8.44 -11.19
CA ILE A 4 18.52 7.76 -11.35
C ILE A 4 17.64 8.64 -12.24
N GLN A 5 17.09 8.07 -13.31
CA GLN A 5 16.17 8.77 -14.23
C GLN A 5 14.71 8.52 -13.91
N ALA A 6 14.38 7.33 -13.41
CA ALA A 6 13.07 6.98 -12.87
C ALA A 6 13.21 5.81 -11.88
N ALA A 7 12.33 5.74 -10.89
CA ALA A 7 12.24 4.61 -9.96
C ALA A 7 10.83 4.50 -9.35
N CYS A 8 10.34 3.28 -9.22
CA CYS A 8 9.12 2.95 -8.50
C CYS A 8 9.42 1.78 -7.55
N LEU A 9 8.78 1.76 -6.40
CA LEU A 9 8.86 0.67 -5.44
C LEU A 9 7.59 -0.17 -5.54
N GLU A 10 7.73 -1.45 -5.86
CA GLU A 10 6.69 -2.44 -5.66
C GLU A 10 6.85 -3.06 -4.28
N GLN A 11 5.76 -3.09 -3.50
CA GLN A 11 5.78 -3.54 -2.12
C GLN A 11 4.51 -4.36 -1.84
N THR A 12 4.68 -5.46 -1.09
CA THR A 12 3.57 -6.17 -0.45
C THR A 12 3.40 -5.63 0.96
N VAL A 13 2.19 -5.20 1.31
CA VAL A 13 1.84 -4.68 2.64
C VAL A 13 0.77 -5.56 3.24
N HIS A 14 1.01 -6.04 4.47
CA HIS A 14 0.04 -6.82 5.23
C HIS A 14 -0.49 -5.97 6.38
N PHE A 15 -1.77 -5.62 6.30
CA PHE A 15 -2.53 -4.93 7.33
C PHE A 15 -3.12 -5.97 8.29
N GLN A 16 -2.73 -5.90 9.55
CA GLN A 16 -3.12 -6.84 10.59
C GLN A 16 -3.22 -6.12 11.93
N VAL A 17 -4.12 -6.58 12.79
CA VAL A 17 -4.23 -6.09 14.16
C VAL A 17 -3.13 -6.68 15.04
N ARG A 18 -2.71 -5.95 16.08
CA ARG A 18 -1.67 -6.43 17.01
C ARG A 18 -2.19 -7.47 17.99
N GLU A 19 -3.45 -7.36 18.39
CA GLU A 19 -4.08 -8.21 19.38
C GLU A 19 -5.14 -9.08 18.69
N PRO A 20 -5.25 -10.37 19.05
CA PRO A 20 -6.24 -11.26 18.47
C PRO A 20 -7.64 -10.76 18.81
N MET A 21 -8.43 -10.51 17.77
CA MET A 21 -9.82 -10.05 17.85
C MET A 21 -10.69 -10.94 16.98
N PRO A 22 -12.03 -10.92 17.17
CA PRO A 22 -12.96 -11.57 16.25
C PRO A 22 -12.74 -11.09 14.81
N PRO A 23 -12.81 -11.99 13.80
CA PRO A 23 -12.41 -11.68 12.42
C PRO A 23 -13.24 -10.55 11.78
N ASP A 24 -14.49 -10.36 12.20
CA ASP A 24 -15.33 -9.24 11.76
C ASP A 24 -14.79 -7.89 12.26
N VAL A 25 -14.33 -7.83 13.51
CA VAL A 25 -13.71 -6.65 14.11
C VAL A 25 -12.35 -6.37 13.47
N VAL A 26 -11.56 -7.43 13.21
CA VAL A 26 -10.27 -7.32 12.50
C VAL A 26 -10.49 -6.72 11.11
N ALA A 27 -11.44 -7.24 10.34
CA ALA A 27 -11.72 -6.77 8.99
C ALA A 27 -12.12 -5.28 8.96
N ALA A 28 -12.95 -4.84 9.90
CA ALA A 28 -13.34 -3.44 10.02
C ALA A 28 -12.15 -2.52 10.36
N ALA A 29 -11.33 -2.90 11.36
CA ALA A 29 -10.17 -2.14 11.78
C ALA A 29 -9.10 -2.05 10.68
N VAL A 30 -8.82 -3.18 10.03
CA VAL A 30 -7.88 -3.27 8.90
C VAL A 30 -8.37 -2.42 7.72
N ARG A 31 -9.67 -2.42 7.44
CA ARG A 31 -10.23 -1.58 6.37
C ARG A 31 -10.02 -0.09 6.67
N GLN A 32 -10.27 0.33 7.91
CA GLN A 32 -10.04 1.71 8.33
C GLN A 32 -8.56 2.12 8.21
N GLU A 33 -7.64 1.23 8.61
CA GLU A 33 -6.19 1.48 8.47
C GLU A 33 -5.76 1.57 7.00
N TYR A 34 -6.31 0.71 6.15
CA TYR A 34 -6.07 0.74 4.70
C TYR A 34 -6.60 2.03 4.04
N ASP A 35 -7.81 2.45 4.38
CA ASP A 35 -8.37 3.70 3.88
C ASP A 35 -7.55 4.92 4.38
N HIS A 36 -7.09 4.90 5.63
CA HIS A 36 -6.17 5.92 6.15
C HIS A 36 -4.83 5.93 5.42
N TYR A 37 -4.26 4.75 5.10
CA TYR A 37 -3.02 4.63 4.34
C TYR A 37 -3.14 5.28 2.96
N ARG A 38 -4.25 5.04 2.25
CA ARG A 38 -4.52 5.64 0.94
C ARG A 38 -4.72 7.14 1.01
N ASP A 39 -5.49 7.62 1.99
CA ASP A 39 -5.70 9.06 2.24
C ASP A 39 -4.38 9.77 2.56
N LEU A 40 -3.49 9.16 3.34
CA LEU A 40 -2.16 9.72 3.61
C LEU A 40 -1.33 9.86 2.33
N MET A 41 -1.40 8.89 1.42
CA MET A 41 -0.70 8.96 0.13
C MET A 41 -1.26 10.06 -0.76
N ASP A 42 -2.58 10.17 -0.84
CA ASP A 42 -3.27 11.21 -1.61
C ASP A 42 -2.92 12.61 -1.09
N ARG A 43 -3.01 12.82 0.23
CA ARG A 43 -2.62 14.08 0.89
C ARG A 43 -1.17 14.46 0.64
N ARG A 44 -0.27 13.47 0.63
CA ARG A 44 1.16 13.68 0.33
C ARG A 44 1.46 13.76 -1.17
N ARG A 45 0.44 13.57 -2.02
CA ARG A 45 0.55 13.52 -3.49
C ARG A 45 1.61 12.53 -3.95
N ILE A 46 1.75 11.42 -3.23
CA ILE A 46 2.65 10.34 -3.60
C ILE A 46 1.97 9.58 -4.75
N PRO A 47 2.56 9.47 -5.95
CA PRO A 47 2.04 8.60 -7.00
C PRO A 47 2.06 7.15 -6.53
N TYR A 48 0.90 6.48 -6.56
CA TYR A 48 0.78 5.08 -6.22
C TYR A 48 -0.31 4.38 -7.05
N ARG A 49 -0.23 3.06 -7.11
CA ARG A 49 -1.17 2.17 -7.78
C ARG A 49 -1.29 0.89 -6.98
N ILE A 50 -2.51 0.52 -6.61
CA ILE A 50 -2.80 -0.78 -6.02
C ILE A 50 -2.89 -1.80 -7.16
N LEU A 51 -2.11 -2.87 -7.06
CA LEU A 51 -2.07 -3.95 -8.05
C LEU A 51 -2.99 -5.10 -7.65
N GLU A 52 -2.97 -5.48 -6.37
CA GLU A 52 -3.76 -6.58 -5.83
C GLU A 52 -4.23 -6.24 -4.41
N GLU A 53 -5.43 -6.70 -4.06
CA GLU A 53 -6.03 -6.60 -2.74
C GLU A 53 -6.60 -7.98 -2.38
N ALA A 54 -6.07 -8.62 -1.34
CA ALA A 54 -6.45 -9.96 -0.90
C ALA A 54 -6.86 -9.94 0.57
N ALA A 55 -8.16 -10.07 0.83
CA ALA A 55 -8.67 -10.27 2.18
C ALA A 55 -8.40 -11.71 2.64
N GLN A 56 -7.96 -11.86 3.88
CA GLN A 56 -7.63 -13.16 4.48
C GLN A 56 -8.75 -13.65 5.40
N PRO A 57 -8.86 -14.97 5.62
CA PRO A 57 -9.92 -15.54 6.46
C PRO A 57 -9.86 -15.10 7.93
N ASP A 58 -8.70 -14.66 8.41
CA ASP A 58 -8.52 -14.08 9.75
C ASP A 58 -8.97 -12.60 9.85
N GLY A 59 -9.42 -12.01 8.73
CA GLY A 59 -9.84 -10.61 8.66
C GLY A 59 -8.74 -9.63 8.27
N SER A 60 -7.47 -10.05 8.17
CA SER A 60 -6.39 -9.22 7.67
C SER A 60 -6.47 -8.96 6.15
N LEU A 61 -5.72 -7.96 5.68
CA LEU A 61 -5.68 -7.55 4.27
C LEU A 61 -4.24 -7.50 3.79
N VAL A 62 -3.94 -8.20 2.70
CA VAL A 62 -2.66 -8.13 2.01
C VAL A 62 -2.86 -7.37 0.70
N ILE A 63 -2.10 -6.32 0.48
CA ILE A 63 -2.09 -5.59 -0.79
C ILE A 63 -0.73 -5.71 -1.47
N LYS A 64 -0.73 -5.65 -2.79
CA LYS A 64 0.46 -5.30 -3.57
C LYS A 64 0.29 -3.90 -4.12
N ILE A 65 1.27 -3.04 -3.90
CA ILE A 65 1.23 -1.63 -4.26
C ILE A 65 2.52 -1.24 -4.97
N LYS A 66 2.38 -0.54 -6.10
CA LYS A 66 3.45 0.25 -6.72
C LYS A 66 3.33 1.69 -6.22
N LYS A 67 4.43 2.28 -5.77
CA LYS A 67 4.45 3.68 -5.33
C LYS A 67 5.78 4.35 -5.61
N GLN A 68 5.78 5.68 -5.61
CA GLN A 68 6.99 6.47 -5.75
C GLN A 68 8.02 6.12 -4.66
N TYR A 69 9.26 5.89 -5.11
CA TYR A 69 10.39 5.69 -4.23
C TYR A 69 11.10 7.02 -3.95
N ASN A 70 11.00 7.50 -2.70
CA ASN A 70 11.52 8.81 -2.28
C ASN A 70 11.01 9.93 -3.20
N ASN A 71 11.89 10.87 -3.59
CA ASN A 71 11.57 11.97 -4.50
C ASN A 71 12.02 11.69 -5.94
N GLN A 72 12.33 10.43 -6.29
CA GLN A 72 12.68 10.10 -7.66
C GLN A 72 11.41 10.10 -8.53
N PRO A 73 11.47 10.57 -9.79
CA PRO A 73 10.32 10.49 -10.68
C PRO A 73 9.95 9.01 -10.90
N VAL A 74 8.66 8.69 -10.96
CA VAL A 74 8.20 7.31 -11.18
C VAL A 74 8.38 6.87 -12.63
N GLY A 75 8.27 7.79 -13.58
CA GLY A 75 8.35 7.47 -15.01
C GLY A 75 7.33 6.40 -15.42
N PRO A 76 7.64 5.52 -16.39
CA PRO A 76 6.71 4.51 -16.89
C PRO A 76 6.44 3.38 -15.86
N TYR A 77 7.29 3.23 -14.84
CA TYR A 77 7.24 2.10 -13.90
C TYR A 77 5.94 1.99 -13.10
N LEU A 78 5.17 3.07 -12.98
CA LEU A 78 3.87 3.07 -12.29
C LEU A 78 2.73 2.52 -13.17
N GLU A 79 2.88 2.65 -14.49
CA GLU A 79 1.87 2.27 -15.48
C GLU A 79 2.10 0.87 -16.06
N GLU A 80 3.37 0.44 -16.13
CA GLU A 80 3.80 -0.95 -16.40
C GLU A 80 3.21 -1.95 -15.39
#